data_AF-A0A662IUA2-F1
#
_entry.id   AF-A0A662IUA2-F1
#
_cell.length_a   1.000
_cell.length_b   1.000
_cell.length_c   1.000
_cell.angle_alpha   90.00
_cell.angle_beta   90.00
_cell.angle_gamma   90.00
#
_symmetry.space_group_name_H-M   'P 1'
#
loop_
_entity.id
_entity.type
_entity.pdbx_description
1 polymer ?
#
loop_
_entity_poly.entity_id
_entity_poly.type
_entity_poly.pdbx_seq_one_letter_code
_entity_poly.pdbx_strand_id
1 'polypeptide(L)'
;MELRSIVKLFERVGAKCRKLRKRDVYECWRNDVKATISPEKIEIRTIGEFRLEYSDFTPEGYLYEKDFFEDLKEATGAKSAYLDFPECSQADIVLEYDPDKAEKAVRVFKKMAEHEMWTTVTNIRGELRLYKDYNAIKPEEWLENLRG
;
A
#
# COMPACT_ATOMS: atom_id res chain seq x y z
N MET A 1 -22.50 -3.93 1.92
CA MET A 1 -22.16 -4.49 0.58
C MET A 1 -21.66 -5.91 0.79
N GLU A 2 -22.10 -6.87 -0.03
CA GLU A 2 -21.68 -8.28 0.06
C GLU A 2 -20.18 -8.45 -0.26
N LEU A 3 -19.45 -9.26 0.51
CA LEU A 3 -18.01 -9.51 0.32
C LEU A 3 -17.67 -9.96 -1.09
N ARG A 4 -18.51 -10.82 -1.67
CA ARG A 4 -18.31 -11.34 -3.02
C ARG A 4 -18.40 -10.24 -4.08
N SER A 5 -19.20 -9.20 -3.85
CA SER A 5 -19.29 -8.04 -4.75
C SER A 5 -18.01 -7.21 -4.69
N ILE A 6 -17.43 -7.04 -3.50
CA ILE A 6 -16.14 -6.37 -3.30
C ILE A 6 -15.04 -7.13 -4.04
N VAL A 7 -14.95 -8.44 -3.83
CA VAL A 7 -13.95 -9.32 -4.48
C VAL A 7 -14.02 -9.19 -6.01
N LYS A 8 -15.23 -9.16 -6.59
CA LYS A 8 -15.42 -8.98 -8.03
C LYS A 8 -14.86 -7.64 -8.54
N LEU A 9 -14.83 -6.59 -7.73
CA LEU A 9 -14.21 -5.32 -8.13
C LEU A 9 -12.69 -5.47 -8.30
N PHE A 10 -12.04 -6.21 -7.38
CA PHE A 10 -10.61 -6.51 -7.47
C PHE A 10 -10.30 -7.42 -8.67
N GLU A 11 -11.12 -8.44 -8.93
CA GLU A 11 -10.96 -9.32 -10.10
C GLU A 11 -11.06 -8.53 -11.42
N ARG A 12 -11.97 -7.54 -11.51
CA ARG A 12 -12.10 -6.67 -12.71
C ARG A 12 -10.85 -5.85 -13.01
N VAL A 13 -10.05 -5.52 -12.00
CA VAL A 13 -8.78 -4.80 -12.17
C VAL A 13 -7.58 -5.75 -12.29
N GLY A 14 -7.84 -7.03 -12.57
CA GLY A 14 -6.81 -8.03 -12.87
C GLY A 14 -6.21 -8.74 -11.65
N ALA A 15 -6.81 -8.60 -10.46
CA ALA A 15 -6.34 -9.33 -9.29
C ALA A 15 -6.74 -10.81 -9.35
N LYS A 16 -5.85 -11.68 -8.87
CA LYS A 16 -6.18 -13.09 -8.56
C LYS A 16 -6.70 -13.14 -7.12
N CYS A 17 -7.89 -13.69 -6.91
CA CYS A 17 -8.52 -13.74 -5.60
C CYS A 17 -8.72 -15.18 -5.10
N ARG A 18 -8.55 -15.38 -3.79
CA ARG A 18 -8.74 -16.67 -3.11
C ARG A 18 -9.45 -16.48 -1.78
N LYS A 19 -10.47 -17.30 -1.52
CA LYS A 19 -11.10 -17.38 -0.20
C LYS A 19 -10.22 -18.18 0.76
N LEU A 20 -9.98 -17.67 1.96
CA LEU A 20 -9.33 -18.42 3.02
C LEU A 20 -10.29 -19.47 3.59
N ARG A 21 -9.81 -20.71 3.78
CA ARG A 21 -10.66 -21.80 4.27
C ARG A 21 -11.16 -21.46 5.68
N LYS A 22 -12.45 -21.72 5.91
CA LYS A 22 -13.12 -21.58 7.23
C LYS A 22 -13.18 -20.14 7.77
N ARG A 23 -12.91 -19.12 6.95
CA ARG A 23 -13.02 -17.70 7.33
C ARG A 23 -13.76 -16.95 6.22
N ASP A 24 -14.50 -15.90 6.57
CA ASP A 24 -15.09 -15.00 5.58
C ASP A 24 -14.09 -13.91 5.17
N VAL A 25 -12.91 -14.37 4.78
CA VAL A 25 -11.79 -13.52 4.35
C VAL A 25 -11.36 -13.95 2.97
N TYR A 26 -11.12 -12.97 2.10
CA TYR A 26 -10.55 -13.16 0.77
C TYR A 26 -9.20 -12.46 0.70
N GLU A 27 -8.26 -13.10 0.02
CA GLU A 27 -6.99 -12.49 -0.35
C GLU A 27 -6.99 -12.32 -1.87
N CYS A 28 -6.76 -11.10 -2.32
CA CYS A 28 -6.58 -10.76 -3.72
C CYS A 28 -5.15 -10.22 -3.91
N TRP A 29 -4.51 -10.53 -5.03
CA TRP A 29 -3.17 -10.01 -5.32
C TRP A 29 -2.96 -9.76 -6.81
N ARG A 30 -2.12 -8.78 -7.11
CA ARG A 30 -1.64 -8.43 -8.46
C ARG A 30 -0.23 -7.84 -8.28
N ASN A 31 0.76 -8.46 -8.92
CA ASN A 31 2.18 -8.13 -8.70
C ASN A 31 2.50 -8.16 -7.19
N ASP A 32 3.23 -7.19 -6.67
CA ASP A 32 3.63 -7.09 -5.26
C ASP A 32 2.61 -6.38 -4.37
N VAL A 33 1.38 -6.18 -4.88
CA VAL A 33 0.28 -5.58 -4.13
C VAL A 33 -0.74 -6.65 -3.76
N LYS A 34 -1.02 -6.76 -2.46
CA LYS A 34 -1.99 -7.68 -1.87
C LYS A 34 -3.14 -6.89 -1.26
N ALA A 35 -4.35 -7.43 -1.36
CA ALA A 35 -5.53 -6.94 -0.67
C ALA A 35 -6.16 -8.06 0.17
N THR A 36 -6.42 -7.80 1.45
CA THR A 36 -7.14 -8.68 2.36
C THR A 36 -8.52 -8.08 2.62
N ILE A 37 -9.58 -8.81 2.28
CA ILE A 37 -10.96 -8.35 2.33
C ILE A 37 -11.70 -9.19 3.37
N SER A 38 -12.18 -8.54 4.43
CA SER A 38 -12.98 -9.15 5.51
C SER A 38 -14.33 -8.40 5.66
N PRO A 39 -15.28 -8.91 6.46
CA PRO A 39 -16.54 -8.21 6.72
C PRO A 39 -16.34 -6.84 7.38
N GLU A 40 -15.20 -6.62 8.04
CA GLU A 40 -14.92 -5.45 8.85
C GLU A 40 -14.08 -4.41 8.12
N LYS A 41 -13.17 -4.84 7.23
CA LYS A 41 -12.23 -3.96 6.55
C LYS A 41 -11.71 -4.53 5.23
N ILE A 42 -11.17 -3.64 4.41
CA ILE A 42 -10.33 -3.94 3.26
C ILE A 42 -8.94 -3.40 3.58
N GLU A 43 -7.94 -4.26 3.58
CA GLU A 43 -6.55 -3.90 3.82
C GLU A 43 -5.77 -4.07 2.51
N ILE A 44 -5.11 -3.02 2.02
CA ILE A 44 -4.19 -3.07 0.87
C ILE A 44 -2.78 -2.95 1.42
N ARG A 45 -1.91 -3.86 0.98
CA ARG A 45 -0.53 -3.99 1.40
C ARG A 45 0.34 -4.03 0.16
N THR A 46 1.31 -3.14 0.08
CA THR A 46 2.39 -3.25 -0.92
C THR A 46 3.66 -3.70 -0.22
N ILE A 47 4.31 -4.70 -0.80
CA ILE A 47 5.56 -5.22 -0.26
C ILE A 47 6.61 -4.13 -0.38
N GLY A 48 7.30 -3.82 0.72
CA GLY A 48 8.43 -2.90 0.72
C GLY A 48 9.65 -3.51 1.41
N GLU A 49 10.82 -2.95 1.14
CA GLU A 49 12.09 -3.49 1.66
C GLU A 49 12.60 -2.68 2.84
N PHE A 50 13.10 -3.38 3.86
CA PHE A 50 13.89 -2.76 4.92
C PHE A 50 15.37 -3.06 4.67
N ARG A 51 16.16 -2.02 4.36
CA ARG A 51 17.60 -2.17 4.04
C ARG A 51 18.45 -1.58 5.14
N LEU A 52 19.39 -2.38 5.65
CA LEU A 52 20.41 -1.97 6.61
C LEU A 52 21.66 -1.42 5.91
N GLU A 53 21.53 -0.52 4.94
CA GLU A 53 22.69 -0.01 4.20
C GLU A 53 22.58 1.51 3.97
N TYR A 54 23.75 2.18 4.00
CA TYR A 54 24.07 3.61 3.81
C TYR A 54 24.22 4.49 5.07
N SER A 55 25.49 4.77 5.41
CA SER A 55 25.96 5.92 6.20
C SER A 55 26.01 7.21 5.37
N ASP A 56 24.95 7.51 4.62
CA ASP A 56 24.84 8.80 3.93
C ASP A 56 24.14 9.80 4.85
N PHE A 57 24.90 10.77 5.34
CA PHE A 57 24.47 11.64 6.44
C PHE A 57 23.49 12.76 6.05
N THR A 58 23.16 12.92 4.77
CA THR A 58 22.12 13.85 4.26
C THR A 58 21.89 13.68 2.75
N PRO A 59 21.02 12.76 2.32
CA PRO A 59 20.38 12.89 1.00
C PRO A 59 19.23 13.91 1.03
N GLU A 60 19.02 14.66 -0.05
CA GLU A 60 17.89 15.58 -0.19
C GLU A 60 16.56 14.80 -0.32
N GLY A 61 15.48 15.25 0.34
CA GLY A 61 14.11 14.75 0.08
C GLY A 61 13.47 13.86 1.16
N TYR A 62 13.93 13.88 2.41
CA TYR A 62 13.31 13.08 3.47
C TYR A 62 12.09 13.73 4.11
N LEU A 63 11.06 12.92 4.35
CA LEU A 63 9.86 13.26 5.10
C LEU A 63 9.88 12.63 6.50
N TYR A 64 9.27 13.31 7.46
CA TYR A 64 8.88 12.69 8.71
C TYR A 64 7.76 11.69 8.44
N GLU A 65 7.95 10.43 8.86
CA GLU A 65 7.04 9.30 8.65
C GLU A 65 5.57 9.66 8.92
N LYS A 66 5.31 10.44 9.98
CA LYS A 66 3.96 10.85 10.38
C LYS A 66 3.25 11.75 9.37
N ASP A 67 3.95 12.72 8.78
CA ASP A 67 3.34 13.69 7.85
C ASP A 67 3.00 13.01 6.52
N PHE A 68 3.90 12.13 6.04
CA PHE A 68 3.67 11.34 4.84
C PHE A 68 2.43 10.44 4.94
N PHE A 69 2.24 9.76 6.08
CA PHE A 69 1.10 8.84 6.23
C PHE A 69 -0.24 9.56 6.40
N GLU A 70 -0.27 10.76 7.00
CA GLU A 70 -1.49 11.58 6.97
C GLU A 70 -1.80 12.05 5.55
N ASP A 71 -0.82 12.56 4.80
CA ASP A 71 -1.01 12.95 3.40
C ASP A 71 -1.45 11.76 2.52
N LEU A 72 -0.90 10.58 2.78
CA LEU A 72 -1.26 9.35 2.08
C LEU A 72 -2.70 8.93 2.39
N LYS A 73 -3.10 9.00 3.65
CA LYS A 73 -4.47 8.74 4.09
C LYS A 73 -5.45 9.72 3.43
N GLU A 74 -5.10 11.01 3.37
CA GLU A 74 -5.91 12.02 2.67
C GLU A 74 -6.03 11.74 1.17
N ALA A 75 -4.89 11.51 0.50
CA ALA A 75 -4.83 11.23 -0.94
C ALA A 75 -5.65 9.99 -1.32
N THR A 76 -5.55 8.93 -0.52
CA THR A 76 -6.21 7.66 -0.79
C THR A 76 -7.63 7.57 -0.23
N GLY A 77 -8.00 8.43 0.74
CA GLY A 77 -9.23 8.34 1.52
C GLY A 77 -9.35 7.10 2.39
N ALA A 78 -8.21 6.47 2.69
CA ALA A 78 -8.12 5.37 3.64
C ALA A 78 -8.59 5.83 5.03
N LYS A 79 -9.03 4.88 5.84
CA LYS A 79 -9.31 5.09 7.27
C LYS A 79 -8.01 5.27 8.04
N SER A 80 -7.01 4.46 7.71
CA SER A 80 -5.65 4.49 8.26
C SER A 80 -4.65 4.19 7.14
N ALA A 81 -3.46 4.77 7.27
CA ALA A 81 -2.30 4.47 6.45
C ALA A 81 -1.09 4.40 7.38
N TYR A 82 -0.29 3.35 7.29
CA TYR A 82 0.87 3.15 8.16
C TYR A 82 1.89 2.21 7.55
N LEU A 83 3.07 2.16 8.15
CA LEU A 83 4.11 1.19 7.84
C LEU A 83 4.00 -0.03 8.75
N ASP A 84 4.02 -1.23 8.19
CA ASP A 84 4.04 -2.49 8.93
C ASP A 84 5.33 -3.26 8.65
N PHE A 85 5.84 -3.95 9.67
CA PHE A 85 7.08 -4.74 9.58
C PHE A 85 6.74 -6.21 9.84
N PRO A 86 6.14 -6.91 8.86
CA PRO A 86 5.72 -8.31 9.06
C PRO A 86 6.91 -9.25 9.26
N GLU A 87 8.08 -8.91 8.70
CA GLU A 87 9.33 -9.66 8.78
C GLU A 87 10.52 -8.72 8.99
N CYS A 88 11.65 -9.23 9.49
CA CYS A 88 12.83 -8.42 9.86
C CYS A 88 13.46 -7.62 8.70
N SER A 89 13.15 -7.94 7.45
CA SER A 89 13.69 -7.28 6.24
C SER A 89 12.60 -6.65 5.37
N GLN A 90 11.37 -6.53 5.89
CA GLN A 90 10.21 -6.07 5.13
C GLN A 90 9.56 -4.86 5.81
N ALA A 91 9.22 -3.86 5.02
CA ALA A 91 8.60 -2.61 5.46
C ALA A 91 7.46 -2.26 4.51
N ASP A 92 6.26 -2.75 4.81
CA ASP A 92 5.10 -2.65 3.94
C ASP A 92 4.32 -1.37 4.22
N ILE A 93 3.85 -0.70 3.17
CA ILE A 93 2.76 0.26 3.34
C ILE A 93 1.45 -0.51 3.44
N VAL A 94 0.69 -0.20 4.47
CA VAL A 94 -0.65 -0.72 4.71
C VAL A 94 -1.67 0.42 4.65
N LEU A 95 -2.72 0.21 3.86
CA LEU A 95 -3.88 1.10 3.74
C LEU A 95 -5.13 0.34 4.15
N GLU A 96 -5.85 0.82 5.16
CA GLU A 96 -7.12 0.21 5.57
C GLU A 96 -8.31 1.06 5.12
N TYR A 97 -9.35 0.39 4.64
CA TYR A 97 -10.61 0.99 4.22
C TYR A 97 -11.77 0.29 4.88
N ASP A 98 -12.81 1.05 5.19
CA ASP A 98 -14.10 0.46 5.51
C ASP A 98 -14.69 -0.21 4.25
N PRO A 99 -15.46 -1.32 4.38
CA PRO A 99 -15.95 -2.08 3.22
C PRO A 99 -16.86 -1.28 2.27
N ASP A 100 -17.51 -0.22 2.75
CA ASP A 100 -18.31 0.70 1.94
C ASP A 100 -17.45 1.58 1.00
N LYS A 101 -16.16 1.77 1.29
CA LYS A 101 -15.19 2.46 0.43
C LYS A 101 -14.49 1.55 -0.58
N ALA A 102 -15.06 0.36 -0.87
CA ALA A 102 -14.40 -0.64 -1.73
C ALA A 102 -14.00 -0.12 -3.11
N GLU A 103 -14.81 0.72 -3.76
CA GLU A 103 -14.46 1.28 -5.07
C GLU A 103 -13.18 2.13 -5.02
N LYS A 104 -13.02 2.93 -3.95
CA LYS A 104 -11.83 3.74 -3.74
C LYS A 104 -10.61 2.85 -3.45
N ALA A 105 -10.78 1.84 -2.60
CA ALA A 105 -9.74 0.86 -2.32
C ALA A 105 -9.26 0.13 -3.60
N VAL A 106 -10.18 -0.36 -4.42
CA VAL A 106 -9.87 -1.06 -5.68
C VAL A 106 -9.10 -0.17 -6.65
N ARG A 107 -9.46 1.11 -6.73
CA ARG A 107 -8.76 2.08 -7.58
C ARG A 107 -7.32 2.33 -7.11
N VAL A 108 -7.11 2.49 -5.80
CA VAL A 108 -5.77 2.63 -5.22
C VAL A 108 -4.96 1.36 -5.45
N PHE A 109 -5.54 0.20 -5.16
CA PHE A 109 -4.92 -1.11 -5.45
C PHE A 109 -4.48 -1.22 -6.92
N LYS A 110 -5.37 -0.86 -7.85
CA LYS A 110 -5.08 -0.89 -9.29
C LYS A 110 -3.88 -0.01 -9.63
N LYS A 111 -3.88 1.25 -9.17
CA LYS A 111 -2.81 2.21 -9.46
C LYS A 111 -1.46 1.73 -8.90
N MET A 112 -1.45 1.26 -7.65
CA MET A 112 -0.23 0.74 -7.03
C MET A 112 0.32 -0.48 -7.78
N ALA A 113 -0.57 -1.40 -8.19
CA ALA A 113 -0.17 -2.60 -8.91
C ALA A 113 0.25 -2.33 -10.37
N GLU A 114 -0.34 -1.34 -11.03
CA GLU A 114 -0.01 -0.95 -12.41
C GLU A 114 1.32 -0.22 -12.54
N HIS A 115 1.70 0.53 -11.51
CA HIS A 115 2.91 1.33 -11.48
C HIS A 115 4.01 0.77 -10.58
N GLU A 116 3.87 -0.50 -10.16
CA GLU A 116 4.78 -1.20 -9.25
C GLU A 116 5.25 -0.28 -8.12
N MET A 117 4.28 0.31 -7.41
CA MET A 117 4.54 1.33 -6.38
C MET A 117 4.88 0.65 -5.07
N TRP A 118 6.12 0.80 -4.60
CA TRP A 118 6.60 0.22 -3.34
C TRP A 118 7.54 1.18 -2.62
N THR A 119 7.96 0.80 -1.41
CA THR A 119 8.79 1.64 -0.56
C THR A 119 10.00 0.91 -0.02
N THR A 120 11.08 1.65 0.23
CA THR A 120 12.20 1.19 1.03
C THR A 120 12.34 2.06 2.26
N VAL A 121 12.58 1.46 3.42
CA VAL A 121 12.91 2.17 4.65
C VAL A 121 14.38 1.94 4.99
N THR A 122 15.12 3.04 5.18
CA THR A 122 16.54 3.02 5.57
C THR A 122 16.74 3.52 7.00
N ASN A 123 17.68 2.88 7.68
CA ASN A 123 17.70 2.69 9.13
C ASN A 123 18.51 3.72 9.94
N ILE A 124 19.37 4.55 9.34
CA ILE A 124 20.12 5.55 10.13
C ILE A 124 19.23 6.71 10.60
N ARG A 125 18.12 6.97 9.90
CA ARG A 125 17.14 8.03 10.25
C ARG A 125 15.66 7.68 10.02
N GLY A 126 15.32 6.43 9.66
CA GLY A 126 13.93 6.04 9.35
C GLY A 126 13.45 6.65 8.03
N GLU A 127 14.38 6.73 7.08
CA GLU A 127 14.24 7.46 5.83
C GLU A 127 13.41 6.65 4.83
N LEU A 128 12.27 7.20 4.42
CA LEU A 128 11.36 6.56 3.46
C LEU A 128 11.74 6.94 2.02
N ARG A 129 12.06 5.95 1.19
CA ARG A 129 12.21 6.10 -0.27
C ARG A 129 11.03 5.48 -0.98
N LEU A 130 10.51 6.19 -1.97
CA LEU A 130 9.32 5.82 -2.71
C LEU A 130 9.70 5.48 -4.15
N TYR A 131 9.17 4.37 -4.65
CA TYR A 131 9.45 3.89 -5.99
C TYR A 131 8.18 3.81 -6.82
N LYS A 132 8.36 4.01 -8.13
CA LYS A 132 7.36 3.84 -9.17
C LYS A 132 8.07 3.32 -10.42
N ASP A 133 7.59 2.22 -11.01
CA ASP A 133 8.17 1.63 -12.21
C ASP A 133 9.71 1.44 -12.08
N TYR A 134 10.15 0.94 -10.92
CA TYR A 134 11.56 0.78 -10.49
C TYR A 134 12.41 2.05 -10.35
N ASN A 135 11.84 3.23 -10.54
CA ASN A 135 12.52 4.52 -10.37
C ASN A 135 12.17 5.15 -9.02
N ALA A 136 13.17 5.71 -8.34
CA ALA A 136 12.93 6.52 -7.15
C ALA A 136 12.23 7.82 -7.56
N ILE A 137 11.11 8.14 -6.91
CA ILE A 137 10.32 9.35 -7.19
C ILE A 137 10.08 10.16 -5.92
N LYS A 138 9.71 11.44 -6.12
CA LYS A 138 9.42 12.34 -5.00
C LYS A 138 8.07 11.99 -4.34
N PRO A 139 7.90 12.24 -3.03
CA PRO A 139 6.64 11.99 -2.34
C PRO A 139 5.41 12.67 -2.94
N GLU A 140 5.54 13.91 -3.38
CA GLU A 140 4.42 14.65 -3.97
C GLU A 140 3.94 13.97 -5.24
N GLU A 141 4.88 13.56 -6.11
CA GLU A 141 4.59 12.81 -7.32
C GLU A 141 3.94 11.46 -6.99
N TRP A 142 4.47 10.75 -5.99
CA TRP A 142 3.93 9.47 -5.54
C TRP A 142 2.48 9.60 -5.06
N LEU A 143 2.18 10.62 -4.25
CA LEU A 143 0.84 10.93 -3.77
C LEU A 143 -0.12 11.37 -4.89
N GLU A 144 0.35 12.19 -5.83
CA GLU A 144 -0.45 12.63 -6.99
C GLU A 144 -0.92 11.46 -7.85
N ASN A 145 -0.09 10.43 -8.02
CA ASN A 145 -0.50 9.21 -8.72
C ASN A 145 -1.70 8.55 -8.05
N LEU A 146 -1.82 8.64 -6.72
CA LEU A 146 -2.92 8.06 -5.95
C LEU A 146 -4.15 8.99 -5.87
N ARG A 147 -3.96 10.31 -6.01
CA ARG A 147 -5.05 11.29 -6.08
C ARG A 147 -5.91 11.07 -7.35
N GLY A 148 -7.23 11.20 -7.19
CA GLY A 148 -8.23 10.90 -8.23
C GLY A 148 -9.15 9.78 -7.80
#